data_AF-X1U615-F1
#
_entry.id   AF-X1U615-F1
#
_cell.length_a   1.000
_cell.length_b   1.000
_cell.length_c   1.000
_cell.angle_alpha   90.00
_cell.angle_beta   90.00
_cell.angle_gamma   90.00
#
_symmetry.space_group_name_H-M   'P 1'
#
loop_
_entity.id
_entity.type
_entity.pdbx_description
1 polymer ?
#
loop_
_entity_poly.entity_id
_entity_poly.type
_entity_poly.pdbx_seq_one_letter_code
_entity_poly.pdbx_strand_id
1 'polypeptide(L)'
;MIIAIVFSLIYLLATYYNSDKIAIASVGAKKAYRDDCKQYYDLVEGLCLASGLPMPKLYVMPSAQINAFASGRDPNHAVVCVTKGALEKLDKKELEGVLAHELGHVANYDMRYMTLIVVMVGMISIISQIFLRSLWFPFMFT
;
A
#
# COMPACT_ATOMS: atom_id res chain seq x y z
N MET A 1 -8.59 -20.81 21.95
CA MET A 1 -7.40 -19.99 21.62
C MET A 1 -6.61 -20.53 20.43
N ILE A 2 -6.24 -21.82 20.37
CA ILE A 2 -5.45 -22.38 19.26
C ILE A 2 -6.13 -22.16 17.89
N ILE A 3 -7.43 -22.45 17.77
CA ILE A 3 -8.20 -22.22 16.53
C ILE A 3 -8.18 -20.74 16.11
N ALA A 4 -8.33 -19.82 17.06
CA ALA A 4 -8.29 -18.39 16.80
C ALA A 4 -6.91 -17.95 16.30
N ILE A 5 -5.82 -18.46 16.90
CA ILE A 5 -4.45 -18.17 16.47
C ILE A 5 -4.21 -18.68 15.05
N VAL A 6 -4.60 -19.92 14.75
CA VAL A 6 -4.46 -20.52 13.40
C VAL A 6 -5.24 -19.71 12.37
N PHE A 7 -6.49 -19.36 12.68
CA PHE A 7 -7.32 -18.55 11.79
C PHE A 7 -6.71 -17.15 11.56
N SER A 8 -6.28 -16.46 12.62
CA SER A 8 -5.64 -15.15 12.53
C SER A 8 -4.35 -15.19 11.72
N LEU A 9 -3.53 -16.24 11.86
CA LEU A 9 -2.29 -16.38 11.10
C LEU A 9 -2.57 -16.55 9.61
N ILE A 10 -3.55 -17.40 9.25
CA ILE A 10 -3.98 -17.61 7.87
C ILE A 10 -4.53 -16.30 7.29
N TYR A 11 -5.38 -15.61 8.04
CA TYR A 11 -5.96 -14.33 7.63
C TYR A 11 -4.88 -13.26 7.38
N LEU A 12 -3.88 -13.18 8.26
CA LEU A 12 -2.80 -12.20 8.16
C LEU A 12 -1.91 -12.48 6.95
N LEU A 13 -1.57 -13.75 6.70
CA LEU A 13 -0.84 -14.15 5.50
C LEU A 13 -1.67 -13.84 4.24
N ALA A 14 -2.93 -14.27 4.17
CA ALA A 14 -3.79 -14.04 3.01
C ALA A 14 -3.93 -12.54 2.69
N THR A 15 -4.12 -11.71 3.71
CA THR A 15 -4.25 -10.26 3.57
C THR A 15 -2.92 -9.61 3.15
N TYR A 16 -1.79 -10.06 3.70
CA TYR A 16 -0.47 -9.56 3.31
C TYR A 16 -0.19 -9.80 1.82
N TYR A 17 -0.45 -11.02 1.32
CA TYR A 17 -0.23 -11.38 -0.07
C TYR A 17 -1.21 -10.73 -1.06
N ASN A 18 -2.45 -10.44 -0.62
CA ASN A 18 -3.49 -9.85 -1.47
C ASN A 18 -3.73 -8.35 -1.18
N SER A 19 -2.84 -7.71 -0.44
CA SER A 19 -2.99 -6.33 0.04
C SER A 19 -3.22 -5.32 -1.08
N ASP A 20 -2.49 -5.45 -2.20
CA ASP A 20 -2.64 -4.64 -3.40
C ASP A 20 -4.05 -4.79 -4.01
N LYS A 21 -4.51 -6.03 -4.19
CA LYS A 21 -5.84 -6.32 -4.75
C LYS A 21 -6.96 -5.77 -3.88
N ILE A 22 -6.81 -5.88 -2.56
CA ILE A 22 -7.79 -5.37 -1.59
C ILE A 22 -7.86 -3.84 -1.67
N ALA A 23 -6.72 -3.16 -1.74
CA ALA A 23 -6.66 -1.71 -1.87
C ALA A 23 -7.27 -1.21 -3.19
N ILE A 24 -7.01 -1.88 -4.31
CA ILE A 24 -7.58 -1.53 -5.61
C ILE A 24 -9.09 -1.77 -5.64
N ALA A 25 -9.53 -2.91 -5.10
CA ALA A 25 -10.93 -3.29 -5.06
C ALA A 25 -11.76 -2.35 -4.17
N SER A 26 -11.21 -1.86 -3.06
CA SER A 26 -11.91 -0.95 -2.15
C SER A 26 -12.20 0.42 -2.77
N VAL A 27 -11.36 0.86 -3.72
CA VAL A 27 -11.53 2.15 -4.42
C VAL A 27 -12.23 2.02 -5.77
N GLY A 28 -12.61 0.81 -6.18
CA GLY A 28 -13.27 0.57 -7.46
C GLY A 28 -12.41 0.94 -8.67
N ALA A 29 -11.09 0.89 -8.55
CA ALA A 29 -10.18 1.30 -9.61
C ALA A 29 -10.14 0.27 -10.74
N LYS A 30 -10.10 0.76 -11.98
CA LYS A 30 -10.04 -0.05 -13.19
C LYS A 30 -8.62 -0.05 -13.73
N LYS A 31 -8.20 -1.17 -14.32
CA LYS A 31 -6.87 -1.26 -14.93
C LYS A 31 -6.77 -0.25 -16.07
N ALA A 32 -5.73 0.56 -16.07
CA ALA A 32 -5.46 1.47 -17.18
C ALA A 32 -4.89 0.67 -18.34
N TYR A 33 -5.46 0.81 -19.52
CA TYR A 33 -4.88 0.31 -20.76
C TYR A 33 -4.00 1.39 -21.40
N ARG A 34 -2.90 0.96 -22.04
CA ARG A 34 -1.94 1.90 -22.63
C ARG A 34 -2.57 2.77 -23.72
N ASP A 35 -3.54 2.22 -24.45
CA ASP A 35 -4.24 2.92 -25.54
C ASP A 35 -5.09 4.08 -25.01
N ASP A 36 -5.76 3.89 -23.87
CA ASP A 36 -6.64 4.92 -23.29
C ASP A 36 -5.88 5.99 -22.48
N CYS A 37 -4.70 5.64 -21.97
CA CYS A 37 -3.97 6.45 -20.99
C CYS A 37 -2.48 6.57 -21.33
N LYS A 38 -2.16 6.82 -22.60
CA LYS A 38 -0.77 6.86 -23.10
C LYS A 38 0.13 7.82 -22.32
N GLN A 39 -0.34 9.05 -22.06
CA GLN A 39 0.43 10.04 -21.29
C GLN A 39 0.79 9.53 -19.89
N TYR A 40 -0.14 8.87 -19.21
CA TYR A 40 0.10 8.33 -17.87
C TYR A 40 1.14 7.20 -17.91
N TYR A 41 1.02 6.28 -18.88
CA TYR A 41 2.00 5.22 -19.08
C TYR A 41 3.40 5.76 -19.39
N ASP A 42 3.52 6.71 -20.33
CA ASP A 42 4.81 7.24 -20.76
C ASP A 42 5.51 8.02 -19.63
N LEU A 43 4.75 8.75 -18.79
CA LEU A 43 5.29 9.41 -17.60
C LEU A 43 5.84 8.41 -16.58
N VAL A 44 5.05 7.40 -16.21
CA VAL A 44 5.49 6.39 -15.24
C VAL A 44 6.66 5.58 -15.78
N GLU A 45 6.65 5.21 -17.06
CA GLU A 45 7.74 4.50 -17.72
C GLU A 45 9.05 5.32 -17.66
N GLY A 46 8.99 6.62 -17.97
CA GLY A 46 10.15 7.51 -17.86
C GLY A 46 10.69 7.63 -16.44
N LEU A 47 9.81 7.77 -15.44
CA LEU A 47 10.19 7.85 -14.02
C LEU A 47 10.79 6.52 -13.52
N CYS A 48 10.20 5.39 -13.89
CA CYS A 48 10.72 4.06 -13.54
C CYS A 48 12.10 3.81 -14.15
N LEU A 49 12.30 4.20 -15.42
CA LEU A 49 13.60 4.10 -16.08
C LEU A 49 14.66 4.97 -15.39
N ALA A 50 14.30 6.21 -15.04
CA ALA A 50 15.22 7.13 -14.36
C ALA A 50 15.59 6.68 -12.93
N SER A 51 14.66 6.01 -12.24
CA SER A 51 14.83 5.55 -10.86
C SER A 51 15.30 4.09 -10.73
N GLY A 52 15.40 3.36 -11.85
CA GLY A 52 15.77 1.94 -11.86
C GLY A 52 14.69 1.02 -11.26
N LEU A 53 13.43 1.48 -11.22
CA LEU A 53 12.31 0.71 -10.68
C LEU A 53 11.66 -0.17 -11.75
N PRO A 54 11.14 -1.35 -11.37
CA PRO A 54 10.28 -2.12 -12.26
C PRO A 54 8.97 -1.37 -12.54
N MET A 55 8.39 -1.58 -13.72
CA MET A 55 7.13 -0.93 -14.10
C MET A 55 5.97 -1.44 -13.21
N PRO A 56 5.30 -0.55 -12.45
CA PRO A 56 4.17 -0.95 -11.61
C PRO A 56 2.92 -1.18 -12.45
N LYS A 57 1.94 -1.88 -11.87
CA LYS A 57 0.61 -2.00 -12.50
C LYS A 57 -0.12 -0.66 -12.37
N LEU A 58 -0.66 -0.17 -13.47
CA LEU A 58 -1.35 1.12 -13.50
C LEU A 58 -2.88 0.96 -13.45
N TYR A 59 -3.51 1.74 -12.58
CA TYR A 59 -4.96 1.78 -12.43
C TYR A 59 -5.48 3.22 -12.45
N VAL A 60 -6.74 3.36 -12.88
CA VAL A 60 -7.48 4.62 -12.86
C VAL A 60 -8.74 4.46 -12.04
N MET A 61 -8.88 5.33 -11.05
CA MET A 61 -10.06 5.40 -10.19
C MET A 61 -11.07 6.41 -10.75
N PRO A 62 -12.36 6.05 -10.88
CA PRO A 62 -13.40 6.93 -11.43
C PRO A 62 -13.85 7.97 -10.38
N SER A 63 -12.96 8.90 -10.03
CA SER A 63 -13.24 10.01 -9.10
C SER A 63 -12.79 11.33 -9.72
N ALA A 64 -13.54 12.41 -9.47
CA ALA A 64 -13.25 13.76 -9.94
C ALA A 64 -12.30 14.56 -9.02
N GLN A 65 -11.95 14.00 -7.86
CA GLN A 65 -10.95 14.56 -6.96
C GLN A 65 -9.55 14.37 -7.54
N ILE A 66 -8.62 15.26 -7.22
CA ILE A 66 -7.21 15.14 -7.61
C ILE A 66 -6.52 14.28 -6.55
N ASN A 67 -6.18 13.03 -6.89
CA ASN A 67 -5.50 12.12 -5.98
C ASN A 67 -4.71 11.06 -6.77
N ALA A 68 -3.63 10.57 -6.18
CA ALA A 68 -2.87 9.42 -6.62
C ALA A 68 -2.33 8.69 -5.39
N PHE A 69 -2.15 7.38 -5.48
CA PHE A 69 -1.50 6.62 -4.44
C PHE A 69 -0.76 5.43 -5.03
N ALA A 70 0.34 5.04 -4.37
CA ALA A 70 1.01 3.77 -4.61
C ALA A 70 0.70 2.74 -3.51
N SER A 71 0.63 1.47 -3.90
CA SER A 71 0.52 0.34 -2.99
C SER A 71 1.28 -0.86 -3.52
N GLY A 72 1.44 -1.89 -2.70
CA GLY A 72 2.23 -3.07 -3.01
C GLY A 72 3.21 -3.45 -1.91
N ARG A 73 3.49 -4.75 -1.79
CA ARG A 73 4.38 -5.32 -0.77
C ARG A 73 5.87 -5.10 -1.06
N ASP A 74 6.21 -4.87 -2.33
CA ASP A 74 7.56 -4.62 -2.80
C ASP A 74 7.54 -3.96 -4.18
N PRO A 75 8.65 -3.36 -4.64
CA PRO A 75 8.70 -2.67 -5.93
C PRO A 75 8.23 -3.52 -7.11
N ASN A 76 8.51 -4.83 -7.15
CA ASN A 76 8.09 -5.70 -8.26
C ASN A 76 6.58 -5.99 -8.26
N HIS A 77 5.92 -5.79 -7.12
CA HIS A 77 4.47 -5.94 -6.95
C HIS A 77 3.79 -4.60 -6.71
N ALA A 78 4.45 -3.50 -7.07
CA ALA A 78 3.91 -2.16 -6.91
C ALA A 78 2.75 -1.91 -7.89
N VAL A 79 1.82 -1.11 -7.40
CA VAL A 79 0.63 -0.66 -8.10
C VAL A 79 0.51 0.84 -7.88
N VAL A 80 0.29 1.58 -8.97
CA VAL A 80 0.04 3.02 -8.90
C VAL A 80 -1.37 3.28 -9.42
N CYS A 81 -2.18 3.93 -8.60
CA CYS A 81 -3.54 4.30 -8.93
C CYS A 81 -3.66 5.82 -8.97
N VAL A 82 -4.22 6.35 -10.05
CA VAL A 82 -4.48 7.79 -10.22
C VAL A 82 -5.97 7.99 -10.41
N THR A 83 -6.52 9.07 -9.89
CA THR A 83 -7.93 9.41 -10.15
C THR A 83 -8.11 10.02 -11.54
N LYS A 84 -9.28 9.80 -12.13
CA LYS A 84 -9.65 10.48 -13.38
C LYS A 84 -9.54 12.01 -13.26
N GLY A 85 -9.92 12.57 -12.11
CA GLY A 85 -9.79 13.99 -11.81
C GLY A 85 -8.34 14.49 -11.79
N ALA A 86 -7.37 13.69 -11.35
CA ALA A 86 -5.96 14.06 -11.43
C ALA A 86 -5.46 14.06 -12.88
N LEU A 87 -5.86 13.07 -13.70
CA LEU A 87 -5.48 13.00 -15.12
C LEU A 87 -6.06 14.15 -15.95
N GLU A 88 -7.28 14.61 -15.63
CA GLU A 88 -7.96 15.65 -16.39
C GLU A 88 -7.62 17.08 -15.94
N LYS A 89 -7.25 17.27 -14.67
CA LYS A 89 -7.07 18.61 -14.08
C LYS A 89 -5.62 19.01 -13.85
N LEU A 90 -4.69 18.05 -13.72
CA LEU A 90 -3.29 18.37 -13.51
C LEU A 90 -2.57 18.51 -14.84
N ASP A 91 -1.67 19.49 -14.91
CA ASP A 91 -0.75 19.60 -16.03
C ASP A 91 0.29 18.49 -16.00
N LYS A 92 0.92 18.22 -17.15
CA LYS A 92 1.92 17.15 -17.29
C LYS A 92 3.01 17.19 -16.20
N LYS A 93 3.54 18.38 -15.88
CA LYS A 93 4.60 18.56 -14.86
C LYS A 93 4.10 18.31 -13.45
N GLU A 94 2.87 18.72 -13.15
CA GLU A 94 2.27 18.51 -11.83
C GLU A 94 1.97 17.03 -11.61
N LEU A 95 1.38 16.37 -12.62
CA LEU A 95 1.14 14.94 -12.60
C LEU A 95 2.45 14.15 -12.47
N GLU A 96 3.49 14.52 -13.22
CA GLU A 96 4.82 13.92 -13.12
C GLU A 96 5.41 14.09 -11.72
N GLY A 97 5.28 15.27 -11.10
CA GLY A 97 5.74 15.51 -9.73
C GLY A 97 5.02 14.65 -8.69
N VAL A 98 3.69 14.52 -8.79
CA VAL A 98 2.90 13.65 -7.91
C VAL A 98 3.28 12.18 -8.10
N LEU A 99 3.41 11.72 -9.35
CA LEU A 99 3.82 10.35 -9.64
C LEU A 99 5.23 10.05 -9.16
N ALA A 100 6.16 11.00 -9.30
CA ALA A 100 7.52 10.86 -8.80
C ALA A 100 7.55 10.76 -7.26
N HIS A 101 6.71 11.54 -6.56
CA HIS A 101 6.55 11.45 -5.11
C HIS A 101 6.08 10.05 -4.67
N GLU A 102 4.99 9.56 -5.28
CA GLU A 102 4.42 8.24 -4.99
C GLU A 102 5.38 7.10 -5.33
N LEU A 103 6.09 7.18 -6.45
CA LEU A 103 7.14 6.22 -6.82
C LEU A 103 8.34 6.28 -5.87
N GLY A 104 8.64 7.45 -5.29
CA GLY A 104 9.64 7.60 -4.23
C GLY A 104 9.34 6.74 -3.01
N HIS A 105 8.07 6.70 -2.58
CA HIS A 105 7.63 5.80 -1.50
C HIS A 105 7.81 4.32 -1.84
N VAL A 106 7.58 3.95 -3.10
CA VAL A 106 7.83 2.59 -3.60
C VAL A 106 9.33 2.28 -3.57
N ALA A 107 10.17 3.21 -4.06
CA ALA A 107 11.62 3.07 -4.11
C ALA A 107 12.24 2.92 -2.71
N ASN A 108 11.74 3.68 -1.74
CA ASN A 108 12.24 3.70 -0.37
C ASN A 108 11.72 2.55 0.49
N TYR A 109 10.91 1.65 -0.07
CA TYR A 109 10.32 0.52 0.67
C TYR A 109 9.48 0.96 1.88
N ASP A 110 8.84 2.14 1.82
CA ASP A 110 8.08 2.70 2.94
C ASP A 110 6.96 1.75 3.41
N MET A 111 6.35 1.03 2.48
CA MET A 111 5.34 -0.01 2.76
C MET A 111 5.89 -1.11 3.70
N ARG A 112 7.13 -1.57 3.51
CA ARG A 112 7.75 -2.59 4.37
C ARG A 112 8.13 -2.01 5.72
N TYR A 113 8.67 -0.79 5.71
CA TYR A 113 9.08 -0.08 6.91
C TYR A 113 7.88 0.17 7.85
N MET A 114 6.78 0.68 7.31
CA MET A 114 5.54 0.89 8.09
C MET A 114 4.97 -0.42 8.62
N THR A 115 4.98 -1.49 7.82
CA THR A 115 4.54 -2.82 8.30
C THR A 115 5.39 -3.29 9.48
N LEU A 116 6.72 -3.12 9.41
CA LEU A 116 7.62 -3.47 10.51
C LEU A 116 7.33 -2.65 11.76
N ILE A 117 7.14 -1.33 11.64
CA ILE A 117 6.79 -0.45 12.77
C ILE A 117 5.50 -0.93 13.43
N VAL A 118 4.44 -1.18 12.67
CA VAL A 118 3.15 -1.62 13.20
C VAL A 118 3.28 -2.94 13.97
N VAL A 119 4.05 -3.90 13.44
CA VAL A 119 4.32 -5.17 14.13
C VAL A 119 5.08 -4.94 15.44
N MET A 120 6.11 -4.09 15.43
CA MET A 120 6.89 -3.74 16.63
C MET A 120 6.02 -3.07 17.71
N VAL A 121 5.23 -2.07 17.32
CA VAL A 121 4.30 -1.37 18.23
C VAL A 121 3.26 -2.35 18.80
N GLY A 122 2.70 -3.21 17.95
CA GLY A 122 1.77 -4.25 18.37
C GLY A 122 2.38 -5.23 19.38
N MET A 123 3.61 -5.67 19.13
CA MET A 123 4.35 -6.55 20.04
C MET A 123 4.58 -5.89 21.41
N ILE A 124 5.04 -4.63 21.43
CA ILE A 124 5.24 -3.86 22.67
C ILE A 124 3.91 -3.71 23.43
N SER A 125 2.82 -3.44 22.70
CA SER A 125 1.49 -3.27 23.27
C SER A 125 1.00 -4.55 23.95
N ILE A 126 1.17 -5.70 23.28
CA ILE A 126 0.79 -7.02 23.83
C ILE A 126 1.62 -7.34 25.09
N ILE A 127 2.95 -7.15 25.04
CA ILE A 127 3.83 -7.39 26.19
C ILE A 127 3.43 -6.49 27.37
N SER A 128 3.22 -5.20 27.11
CA SER A 128 2.80 -4.24 28.14
C SER A 128 1.45 -4.62 28.75
N GLN A 129 0.51 -5.07 27.93
CA GLN A 129 -0.80 -5.50 28.40
C GLN A 129 -0.73 -6.76 29.27
N ILE A 130 0.10 -7.75 28.90
CA ILE A 130 0.34 -8.95 29.70
C ILE A 130 0.99 -8.57 31.04
N PHE A 131 2.03 -7.73 31.01
CA PHE A 131 2.73 -7.28 32.21
C PHE A 131 1.82 -6.52 33.18
N LEU A 132 1.08 -5.51 32.70
CA LEU A 132 0.14 -4.74 33.53
C LEU A 132 -0.99 -5.60 34.09
N ARG A 133 -1.52 -6.53 33.30
CA ARG A 133 -2.57 -7.45 33.75
C ARG A 133 -2.07 -8.45 34.80
N SER A 134 -0.82 -8.91 34.68
CA SER A 134 -0.18 -9.76 35.67
C SER A 134 0.03 -9.06 37.02
N LEU A 135 0.24 -7.74 37.02
CA LEU A 135 0.38 -6.94 38.24
C LEU A 135 -0.97 -6.71 38.96
N TRP A 136 -2.05 -6.53 38.19
CA TRP A 136 -3.39 -6.26 38.75
C TRP A 136 -4.19 -7.51 39.11
N PHE A 137 -3.94 -8.66 38.47
CA PHE A 137 -4.61 -9.94 38.74
C PHE A 137 -3.61 -11.06 39.09
N PRO A 138 -2.92 -10.98 40.24
CA PRO A 138 -1.91 -11.97 40.62
C PRO A 138 -2.47 -13.39 40.85
N PHE A 139 -3.78 -13.56 41.05
CA PHE A 139 -4.39 -14.83 41.48
C PHE A 139 -5.03 -15.68 40.36
N MET A 140 -4.99 -15.26 39.09
CA MET A 140 -5.70 -15.96 37.99
C MET A 140 -4.81 -16.94 37.20
N PHE A 141 -3.55 -17.11 37.60
CA PHE A 141 -2.56 -17.96 36.93
C PHE A 141 -2.02 -19.12 37.80
N THR A 142 -2.72 -19.48 38.87
CA THR A 142 -2.53 -20.76 39.61
C THR A 142 -3.82 -21.57 39.53
#